data_AF-A0AAP2XT48-F1
#
_entry.id   AF-A0AAP2XT48-F1
#
_cell.length_a   1.000
_cell.length_b   1.000
_cell.length_c   1.000
_cell.angle_alpha   90.00
_cell.angle_beta   90.00
_cell.angle_gamma   90.00
#
_symmetry.space_group_name_H-M   'P 1'
#
loop_
_entity.id
_entity.type
_entity.pdbx_description
1 polymer ?
#
loop_
_entity_poly.entity_id
_entity_poly.type
_entity_poly.pdbx_seq_one_letter_code
_entity_poly.pdbx_strand_id
1 'polypeptide(L)'
;MRILKELMFTFSAITTCTVIGAAVFISIFWKNSELSSAILWQIIICSLLCTLGNLLFRKECKSRRLYYGIVFLHYLYIDAVVLLSGLYFGWFHLDSIQMVLSMLLMIACIFLIVYTTLQLRSKRDTTLMNERLQKYYKKRTS
;
A
#
# COMPACT_ATOMS: atom_id res chain seq x y z
N MET A 1 -16.97 -1.33 -13.80
CA MET A 1 -16.82 -0.14 -12.93
C MET A 1 -16.47 -0.42 -11.46
N ARG A 2 -16.82 -1.56 -10.84
CA ARG A 2 -16.50 -1.80 -9.40
C ARG A 2 -15.00 -1.94 -9.11
N ILE A 3 -14.29 -2.71 -9.94
CA ILE A 3 -12.83 -2.92 -9.83
C ILE A 3 -12.06 -1.59 -9.94
N LEU A 4 -12.46 -0.72 -10.88
CA LEU A 4 -11.85 0.60 -11.05
C LEU A 4 -12.07 1.50 -9.81
N LYS A 5 -13.27 1.48 -9.20
CA LYS A 5 -13.54 2.23 -7.98
C LYS A 5 -12.73 1.73 -6.78
N GLU A 6 -12.56 0.42 -6.64
CA GLU A 6 -11.68 -0.16 -5.62
C GLU A 6 -10.22 0.22 -5.84
N LEU A 7 -9.76 0.18 -7.10
CA LEU A 7 -8.41 0.58 -7.48
C LEU A 7 -8.15 2.05 -7.20
N MET A 8 -9.06 2.94 -7.59
CA MET A 8 -8.92 4.37 -7.31
C MET A 8 -8.92 4.66 -5.81
N PHE A 9 -9.74 3.96 -5.03
CA PHE A 9 -9.75 4.13 -3.58
C PHE A 9 -8.45 3.61 -2.93
N THR A 10 -7.97 2.43 -3.33
CA THR A 10 -6.71 1.86 -2.83
C THR A 10 -5.51 2.72 -3.24
N PHE A 11 -5.46 3.17 -4.48
CA PHE A 11 -4.48 4.14 -4.97
C PHE A 11 -4.50 5.41 -4.13
N SER A 12 -5.68 6.00 -3.90
CA SER A 12 -5.84 7.21 -3.09
C SER A 12 -5.39 6.98 -1.65
N ALA A 13 -5.78 5.87 -1.01
CA ALA A 13 -5.38 5.57 0.36
C ALA A 13 -3.85 5.38 0.48
N ILE A 14 -3.24 4.61 -0.43
CA ILE A 14 -1.79 4.41 -0.50
C ILE A 14 -1.10 5.76 -0.67
N THR A 15 -1.51 6.55 -1.66
CA THR A 15 -0.89 7.85 -1.97
C THR A 15 -1.01 8.83 -0.80
N THR A 16 -2.16 8.89 -0.13
CA THR A 16 -2.32 9.77 1.04
C THR A 16 -1.41 9.33 2.19
N CYS A 17 -1.34 8.02 2.48
CA CYS A 17 -0.46 7.49 3.53
C CYS A 17 1.03 7.69 3.20
N THR A 18 1.45 7.50 1.96
CA THR A 18 2.84 7.70 1.52
C THR A 18 3.22 9.17 1.54
N VAL A 19 2.35 10.09 1.11
CA VAL A 19 2.59 11.54 1.18
C VAL A 19 2.71 12.02 2.63
N ILE A 20 1.81 11.58 3.52
CA ILE A 20 1.87 11.93 4.94
C ILE A 20 3.16 11.38 5.56
N GLY A 21 3.49 10.11 5.30
CA GLY A 21 4.73 9.50 5.77
C GLY A 21 5.95 10.29 5.30
N ALA A 22 6.05 10.57 4.00
CA ALA A 22 7.13 11.34 3.42
C ALA A 22 7.25 12.74 4.06
N ALA A 23 6.14 13.44 4.29
CA ALA A 23 6.13 14.74 4.95
C ALA A 23 6.68 14.66 6.40
N VAL A 24 6.28 13.65 7.16
CA VAL A 24 6.80 13.40 8.52
C VAL A 24 8.29 13.08 8.48
N PHE A 25 8.73 12.21 7.56
CA PHE A 25 10.13 11.82 7.40
C PHE A 25 11.01 13.02 7.07
N ILE A 26 10.61 13.80 6.07
CA ILE A 26 11.26 15.04 5.65
C ILE A 26 11.34 16.03 6.81
N SER A 27 10.26 16.23 7.55
CA SER A 27 10.22 17.19 8.65
C SER A 27 11.15 16.82 9.80
N ILE A 28 11.45 15.53 9.99
CA ILE A 28 12.34 15.04 11.05
C ILE A 28 13.80 15.11 10.60
N PHE A 29 14.10 14.62 9.39
CA PHE A 29 15.48 14.42 8.94
C PHE A 29 16.05 15.58 8.10
N TRP A 30 15.20 16.38 7.44
CA TRP A 30 15.60 17.43 6.49
C TRP A 30 15.03 18.80 6.89
N LYS A 31 15.23 19.17 8.16
CA LYS A 31 14.66 20.40 8.75
C LYS A 31 15.21 21.72 8.16
N ASN A 32 16.36 21.69 7.48
CA ASN A 32 17.10 22.89 7.02
C ASN A 32 17.60 22.81 5.57
N SER A 33 17.14 21.84 4.78
CA SER A 33 17.73 21.55 3.46
C SER A 33 16.70 21.79 2.35
N GLU A 34 17.13 22.45 1.28
CA GLU A 34 16.26 22.76 0.13
C GLU A 34 15.90 21.48 -0.62
N LEU A 35 14.75 20.89 -0.28
CA LEU A 35 14.21 19.77 -1.01
C LEU A 35 13.70 20.25 -2.36
N SER A 36 14.24 19.69 -3.42
CA SER A 36 13.70 19.89 -4.76
C SER A 36 12.26 19.40 -4.83
N SER A 37 11.40 20.15 -5.50
CA SER A 37 10.00 19.77 -5.78
C SER A 37 9.87 18.44 -6.55
N ALA A 38 10.97 17.93 -7.11
CA ALA A 38 11.07 16.62 -7.74
C ALA A 38 10.63 15.46 -6.83
N ILE A 39 10.77 15.58 -5.50
CA ILE A 39 10.38 14.52 -4.55
C ILE A 39 8.88 14.25 -4.59
N LEU A 40 8.06 15.27 -4.79
CA LEU A 40 6.60 15.09 -4.92
C LEU A 40 6.26 14.23 -6.14
N TRP A 41 6.91 14.47 -7.28
CA TRP A 41 6.75 13.66 -8.48
C TRP A 41 7.22 12.22 -8.29
N GLN A 42 8.32 12.03 -7.57
CA GLN A 42 8.84 10.70 -7.27
C GLN A 42 7.89 9.91 -6.35
N ILE A 43 7.29 10.54 -5.33
CA ILE A 43 6.28 9.90 -4.46
C ILE A 43 5.05 9.47 -5.27
N ILE A 44 4.61 10.27 -6.25
CA ILE A 44 3.49 9.90 -7.13
C ILE A 44 3.85 8.66 -7.96
N ILE A 45 5.02 8.63 -8.59
CA ILE A 45 5.51 7.48 -9.37
C ILE A 45 5.63 6.24 -8.48
N CYS A 46 6.17 6.39 -7.27
CA CYS A 46 6.33 5.30 -6.30
C CYS A 46 4.97 4.77 -5.83
N SER A 47 3.99 5.65 -5.64
CA SER A 47 2.61 5.28 -5.26
C SER A 47 1.90 4.56 -6.40
N LEU A 48 2.16 4.95 -7.66
CA LEU A 48 1.69 4.23 -8.84
C LEU A 48 2.31 2.83 -8.94
N LEU A 49 3.62 2.69 -8.77
CA LEU A 49 4.31 1.39 -8.77
C LEU A 49 3.82 0.46 -7.65
N CYS A 50 3.58 1.00 -6.46
CA CYS A 50 3.03 0.27 -5.33
C CYS A 50 1.60 -0.24 -5.63
N THR A 51 0.77 0.61 -6.24
CA THR A 51 -0.60 0.25 -6.65
C THR A 51 -0.62 -0.79 -7.78
N LEU A 52 0.28 -0.67 -8.76
CA LEU A 52 0.48 -1.68 -9.81
C LEU A 52 0.93 -3.02 -9.22
N GLY A 53 1.79 -3.00 -8.20
CA GLY A 53 2.10 -4.20 -7.41
C GLY A 53 0.82 -4.80 -6.84
N ASN A 54 -0.05 -4.00 -6.21
CA ASN A 54 -1.25 -4.52 -5.58
C ASN A 54 -2.18 -5.26 -6.57
N LEU A 55 -2.19 -4.86 -7.85
CA LEU A 55 -2.88 -5.57 -8.94
C LEU A 55 -2.23 -6.92 -9.27
N LEU A 56 -0.91 -6.97 -9.39
CA LEU A 56 -0.15 -8.18 -9.70
C LEU A 56 -0.32 -9.26 -8.61
N PHE A 57 -0.43 -8.82 -7.36
CA PHE A 57 -0.55 -9.70 -6.19
C PHE A 57 -2.02 -10.00 -5.78
N ARG A 58 -3.03 -9.42 -6.46
CA ARG A 58 -4.46 -9.76 -6.32
C ARG A 58 -4.82 -11.09 -7.02
N LYS A 59 -4.02 -12.14 -6.85
CA LYS A 59 -4.38 -13.49 -7.29
C LYS A 59 -5.14 -14.20 -6.19
N GLU A 60 -6.30 -14.76 -6.52
CA GLU A 60 -7.08 -15.58 -5.59
C GLU A 60 -6.30 -16.86 -5.27
N CYS A 61 -5.78 -16.96 -4.05
CA CYS A 61 -5.14 -18.17 -3.58
C CYS A 61 -6.09 -18.98 -2.71
N LYS A 62 -6.29 -20.25 -3.10
CA LYS A 62 -7.09 -21.24 -2.37
C LYS A 62 -6.50 -21.61 -1.00
N SER A 63 -5.22 -21.36 -0.74
CA SER A 63 -4.52 -21.78 0.49
C SER A 63 -4.04 -20.59 1.32
N ARG A 64 -4.31 -20.64 2.63
CA ARG A 64 -3.89 -19.61 3.61
C ARG A 64 -2.37 -19.43 3.64
N ARG A 65 -1.59 -20.51 3.51
CA ARG A 65 -0.11 -20.44 3.51
C ARG A 65 0.43 -19.67 2.29
N LEU A 66 -0.13 -19.94 1.11
CA LEU A 66 0.20 -19.23 -0.12
C LEU A 66 -0.19 -17.74 -0.05
N TYR A 67 -1.34 -17.44 0.56
CA TYR A 67 -1.76 -16.06 0.78
C TYR A 67 -0.75 -15.26 1.62
N TYR A 68 -0.33 -15.79 2.78
CA TYR A 68 0.70 -15.11 3.58
C TYR A 68 2.04 -14.98 2.85
N GLY A 69 2.44 -15.98 2.07
CA GLY A 69 3.64 -15.90 1.23
C GLY A 69 3.58 -14.78 0.20
N ILE A 70 2.44 -14.61 -0.47
CA ILE A 70 2.20 -13.55 -1.46
C ILE A 70 2.20 -12.16 -0.79
N VAL A 71 1.58 -12.03 0.39
CA VAL A 71 1.59 -10.78 1.17
C VAL A 71 3.03 -10.42 1.59
N PHE A 72 3.81 -11.40 2.05
CA PHE A 72 5.21 -11.19 2.40
C PHE A 72 6.07 -10.81 1.20
N LEU A 73 5.88 -11.48 0.05
CA LEU A 73 6.60 -11.17 -1.18
C LEU A 73 6.25 -9.76 -1.70
N HIS A 74 5.00 -9.35 -1.54
CA HIS A 74 4.53 -8.01 -1.90
C HIS A 74 5.13 -6.94 -0.99
N TYR A 75 5.22 -7.21 0.31
CA TYR A 75 5.92 -6.34 1.26
C TYR A 75 7.40 -6.17 0.85
N LEU A 76 8.08 -7.28 0.54
CA LEU A 76 9.49 -7.27 0.13
C LEU A 76 9.70 -6.54 -1.20
N TYR A 77 8.73 -6.61 -2.12
CA TYR A 77 8.72 -5.82 -3.34
C TYR A 77 8.60 -4.31 -3.07
N ILE A 78 7.69 -3.89 -2.17
CA ILE A 78 7.54 -2.47 -1.81
C ILE A 78 8.83 -1.96 -1.17
N ASP A 79 9.39 -2.70 -0.21
CA ASP A 79 10.65 -2.34 0.43
C ASP A 79 11.76 -2.19 -0.62
N ALA A 80 11.88 -3.14 -1.56
CA ALA A 80 12.88 -3.06 -2.63
C ALA A 80 12.67 -1.82 -3.52
N VAL A 81 11.44 -1.55 -3.96
CA VAL A 81 11.13 -0.38 -4.81
C VAL A 81 11.46 0.92 -4.09
N VAL A 82 11.04 1.05 -2.83
CA VAL A 82 11.21 2.28 -2.04
C VAL A 82 12.67 2.50 -1.63
N LEU A 83 13.41 1.43 -1.29
CA LEU A 83 14.84 1.51 -1.00
C LEU A 83 15.65 1.82 -2.26
N LEU A 84 15.37 1.15 -3.39
CA LEU A 84 16.03 1.44 -4.66
C LEU A 84 15.76 2.87 -5.12
N SER A 85 14.51 3.34 -5.03
CA SER A 85 14.19 4.73 -5.34
C SER A 85 14.88 5.68 -4.39
N GLY A 86 14.90 5.40 -3.09
CA GLY A 86 15.55 6.27 -2.12
C GLY A 86 17.07 6.32 -2.26
N LEU A 87 17.71 5.23 -2.69
CA LEU A 87 19.14 5.22 -3.05
C LEU A 87 19.39 6.00 -4.34
N TYR A 88 18.59 5.78 -5.37
CA TYR A 88 18.75 6.42 -6.68
C TYR A 88 18.49 7.94 -6.61
N PHE A 89 17.50 8.37 -5.84
CA PHE A 89 17.13 9.77 -5.66
C PHE A 89 17.82 10.46 -4.47
N GLY A 90 18.64 9.73 -3.71
CA GLY A 90 19.39 10.29 -2.57
C GLY A 90 18.51 10.68 -1.38
N TRP A 91 17.37 10.03 -1.17
CA TRP A 91 16.45 10.32 -0.06
C TRP A 91 17.05 10.01 1.31
N PHE A 92 17.99 9.07 1.39
CA PHE A 92 18.67 8.69 2.62
C PHE A 92 20.13 8.34 2.35
N HIS A 93 20.98 8.49 3.37
CA HIS A 93 22.36 8.04 3.34
C HIS A 93 22.50 6.72 4.11
N LEU A 94 23.12 5.73 3.49
CA LEU A 94 23.34 4.41 4.08
C LEU A 94 24.21 4.45 5.35
N ASP A 95 25.03 5.49 5.50
CA ASP A 95 25.86 5.69 6.69
C ASP A 95 25.04 5.92 7.96
N SER A 96 23.79 6.40 7.83
CA SER A 96 22.89 6.63 8.96
C SER A 96 21.88 5.50 9.10
N ILE A 97 22.26 4.46 9.84
CA ILE A 97 21.39 3.30 10.16
C ILE A 97 20.03 3.76 10.73
N GLN A 98 20.02 4.81 11.55
CA GLN A 98 18.79 5.35 12.14
C GLN A 98 17.80 5.87 11.09
N MET A 99 18.29 6.44 9.99
CA MET A 99 17.48 6.98 8.90
C MET A 99 16.90 5.87 8.01
N VAL A 100 17.68 4.81 7.77
CA VAL A 100 17.22 3.62 7.05
C VAL A 100 16.17 2.87 7.88
N LEU A 101 16.40 2.72 9.18
CA LEU A 101 15.49 2.02 10.09
C LEU A 101 14.15 2.75 10.21
N SER A 102 14.17 4.08 10.32
CA SER A 102 12.94 4.88 10.39
C SER A 102 12.14 4.80 9.09
N MET A 103 12.80 4.75 7.94
CA MET A 103 12.16 4.57 6.63
C MET A 103 11.52 3.19 6.49
N LEU A 104 12.23 2.12 6.86
CA LEU A 104 11.68 0.75 6.91
C LEU A 104 10.46 0.67 7.84
N LEU A 105 10.55 1.27 9.03
CA LEU A 105 9.45 1.28 9.99
C LEU A 105 8.23 2.04 9.44
N MET A 106 8.46 3.16 8.73
CA MET A 106 7.41 3.91 8.08
C MET A 106 6.72 3.12 6.96
N ILE A 107 7.48 2.43 6.12
CA ILE A 107 6.94 1.56 5.07
C ILE A 107 6.11 0.44 5.70
N ALA A 108 6.61 -0.19 6.77
CA ALA A 108 5.88 -1.21 7.53
C ALA A 108 4.56 -0.68 8.09
N CYS A 109 4.54 0.52 8.68
CA CYS A 109 3.32 1.16 9.17
C CYS A 109 2.30 1.42 8.05
N ILE A 110 2.74 2.01 6.92
CA ILE A 110 1.87 2.27 5.77
C ILE A 110 1.30 0.96 5.22
N PHE A 111 2.16 -0.05 5.08
CA PHE A 111 1.75 -1.37 4.60
C PHE A 111 0.69 -2.00 5.50
N LEU A 112 0.85 -1.91 6.82
CA LEU A 112 -0.10 -2.46 7.79
C LEU A 112 -1.45 -1.74 7.72
N ILE A 113 -1.46 -0.41 7.59
CA ILE A 113 -2.68 0.39 7.41
C ILE A 113 -3.40 0.03 6.11
N VAL A 114 -2.68 -0.05 4.99
CA VAL A 114 -3.26 -0.39 3.69
C VAL A 114 -3.79 -1.82 3.70
N TYR A 115 -3.02 -2.76 4.24
CA TYR A 115 -3.39 -4.17 4.35
C TYR A 115 -4.65 -4.37 5.20
N THR A 116 -4.71 -3.76 6.38
CA THR A 116 -5.90 -3.82 7.26
C THR A 116 -7.12 -3.19 6.59
N THR A 117 -6.96 -2.06 5.91
CA THR A 117 -8.04 -1.40 5.16
C THR A 117 -8.58 -2.30 4.04
N LEU A 118 -7.70 -2.97 3.30
CA LEU A 118 -8.06 -3.90 2.25
C LEU A 118 -8.79 -5.14 2.80
N GLN A 119 -8.30 -5.69 3.91
CA GLN A 119 -8.93 -6.83 4.61
C GLN A 119 -10.33 -6.49 5.13
N LEU A 120 -10.50 -5.32 5.75
CA LEU A 120 -11.80 -4.86 6.23
C LEU A 120 -12.81 -4.71 5.09
N ARG A 121 -12.37 -4.19 3.93
CA ARG A 121 -13.22 -4.11 2.74
C ARG A 121 -13.58 -5.48 2.17
N SER A 122 -12.60 -6.37 2.03
CA SER A 122 -12.83 -7.74 1.55
C SER A 122 -13.89 -8.46 2.41
N LYS A 123 -13.82 -8.31 3.74
CA LYS A 123 -14.86 -8.82 4.65
C LYS A 123 -16.22 -8.19 4.39
N ARG A 124 -16.28 -6.86 4.24
CA ARG A 124 -17.54 -6.14 3.98
C ARG A 124 -18.19 -6.56 2.67
N ASP A 125 -17.42 -6.73 1.60
CA ASP A 125 -17.93 -7.17 0.30
C ASP A 125 -18.44 -8.61 0.33
N THR A 126 -17.75 -9.49 1.08
CA THR A 126 -18.17 -10.89 1.27
C THR A 126 -19.51 -10.97 2.02
N THR A 127 -19.68 -10.19 3.09
CA THR A 127 -20.94 -10.14 3.84
C THR A 127 -22.09 -9.63 2.97
N LEU A 128 -21.85 -8.58 2.18
CA LEU A 128 -22.86 -7.98 1.31
C LEU A 128 -23.27 -8.90 0.14
N MET A 129 -22.34 -9.72 -0.37
CA MET A 129 -22.61 -10.76 -1.36
C MET A 129 -23.48 -11.88 -0.77
N ASN A 130 -23.16 -12.34 0.44
CA ASN A 130 -23.92 -13.38 1.13
C ASN A 130 -25.34 -12.93 1.48
N GLU A 131 -25.53 -11.69 1.92
CA GLU A 131 -26.87 -11.12 2.16
C GLU A 131 -27.69 -11.03 0.88
N ARG A 132 -27.08 -10.64 -0.25
CA ARG A 132 -27.77 -10.60 -1.55
C ARG A 132 -28.20 -12.00 -1.99
N LEU A 133 -27.33 -13.00 -1.85
CA LEU A 133 -27.64 -14.40 -2.14
C LEU A 133 -28.84 -14.88 -1.32
N GLN A 134 -28.87 -14.61 -0.01
CA GLN A 134 -30.01 -14.99 0.84
C GLN A 134 -31.32 -14.30 0.42
N LYS A 135 -31.26 -13.03 0.01
CA LYS A 135 -32.44 -12.33 -0.54
C LYS A 135 -32.95 -12.96 -1.83
N TYR A 136 -32.06 -13.42 -2.72
CA TYR A 136 -32.47 -14.15 -3.94
C TYR A 136 -33.07 -15.52 -3.62
N TYR A 137 -32.49 -16.28 -2.69
CA TYR A 137 -33.04 -17.57 -2.27
C TYR A 137 -34.42 -17.41 -1.64
N LYS A 138 -34.58 -16.46 -0.71
CA LYS A 138 -35.85 -16.20 -0.02
C LYS A 138 -36.96 -15.71 -0.95
N LYS A 139 -36.62 -15.00 -2.04
CA LYS A 139 -37.55 -14.58 -3.09
C LYS A 139 -37.94 -15.71 -4.06
N ARG A 140 -37.14 -16.78 -4.14
CA ARG A 140 -37.39 -17.94 -5.01
C ARG A 140 -38.20 -19.04 -4.32
N THR A 141 -38.16 -19.12 -2.99
CA THR A 141 -38.92 -20.07 -2.16
C THR A 141 -40.20 -19.49 -1.56
N SER A 142 -40.55 -18.25 -1.87
CA SER A 142 -41.83 -17.60 -1.55
C SER A 142 -42.61 -17.32 -2.82
#